data_AF-A0A7L0JHN8-F1
#
_entry.id   AF-A0A7L0JHN8-F1
#
_cell.length_a   1.000
_cell.length_b   1.000
_cell.length_c   1.000
_cell.angle_alpha   90.00
_cell.angle_beta   90.00
_cell.angle_gamma   90.00
#
_symmetry.space_group_name_H-M   'P 1'
#
loop_
_entity.id
_entity.type
_entity.pdbx_description
1 polymer ?
#
loop_
_entity_poly.entity_id
_entity_poly.type
_entity_poly.pdbx_seq_one_letter_code
_entity_poly.pdbx_strand_id
1 'polypeptide(L)'
;GAREVPGTPYSVRVLREGHSRPQPDGSLLADGSVTLIRGGPVTALVDTGGPWGRERLLAELAAAGASPAAVTHVLCTHGHPDHVGNLHLLSA
;
A
#
# COMPACT_ATOMS: atom_id res chain seq x y z
N GLY A 1 -15.79 -6.07 1.53
CA GLY A 1 -16.53 -4.82 1.25
C GLY A 1 -16.05 -4.25 -0.06
N ALA A 2 -16.68 -3.19 -0.59
CA ALA A 2 -16.11 -2.48 -1.74
C ALA A 2 -14.69 -2.00 -1.40
N ARG A 3 -13.71 -2.32 -2.26
CA ARG A 3 -12.30 -1.93 -2.07
C ARG A 3 -12.03 -0.45 -2.39
N GLU A 4 -13.07 0.28 -2.78
CA GLU A 4 -13.00 1.67 -3.19
C GLU A 4 -14.11 2.46 -2.51
N VAL A 5 -13.71 3.60 -1.95
CA VAL A 5 -14.59 4.62 -1.39
C VAL A 5 -14.46 5.84 -2.31
N PRO A 6 -15.46 6.10 -3.18
CA PRO A 6 -15.44 7.27 -4.03
C PRO A 6 -15.63 8.54 -3.19
N GLY A 7 -15.07 9.65 -3.66
CA GLY A 7 -15.21 10.95 -3.00
C GLY A 7 -14.68 12.09 -3.85
N THR A 8 -15.04 13.31 -3.45
CA THR A 8 -14.58 14.57 -4.06
C THR A 8 -14.09 15.49 -2.93
N PRO A 9 -12.85 16.00 -2.97
CA PRO A 9 -11.92 15.92 -4.11
C PRO A 9 -11.07 14.65 -4.17
N TYR A 10 -11.16 13.73 -3.19
CA TYR A 10 -10.31 12.54 -3.14
C TYR A 10 -11.13 11.25 -3.05
N SER A 11 -10.65 10.19 -3.71
CA SER A 11 -11.08 8.81 -3.51
C SER A 11 -10.04 8.02 -2.70
N VAL A 12 -10.51 6.95 -2.05
CA VAL A 12 -9.68 6.03 -1.27
C VAL A 12 -9.87 4.62 -1.81
N ARG A 13 -8.75 3.92 -2.06
CA ARG A 13 -8.76 2.54 -2.53
C ARG A 13 -7.83 1.69 -1.70
N VAL A 14 -8.35 0.60 -1.14
CA VAL A 14 -7.53 -0.43 -0.50
C VAL A 14 -6.92 -1.29 -1.61
N LEU A 15 -5.64 -1.05 -1.90
CA LEU A 15 -4.87 -1.84 -2.86
C LEU A 15 -4.70 -3.27 -2.32
N ARG A 16 -4.40 -3.37 -1.03
CA ARG A 16 -4.22 -4.62 -0.31
C ARG A 16 -4.78 -4.56 1.09
N GLU A 17 -5.56 -5.58 1.44
CA GLU A 17 -5.91 -5.87 2.82
C GLU A 17 -4.76 -6.61 3.48
N GLY A 18 -4.32 -6.10 4.62
CA GLY A 18 -3.34 -6.74 5.47
C GLY A 18 -3.88 -8.02 6.10
N HIS A 19 -2.98 -8.82 6.64
CA HIS A 19 -3.34 -10.05 7.32
C HIS A 19 -2.31 -10.39 8.39
N SER A 20 -2.73 -11.22 9.34
CA SER A 20 -1.84 -11.90 10.28
C SER A 20 -2.43 -13.29 10.50
N ARG A 21 -1.68 -14.32 10.15
CA ARG A 21 -2.14 -15.71 10.17
C ARG A 21 -1.13 -16.59 10.92
N PRO A 22 -1.56 -17.33 11.95
CA PRO A 22 -0.68 -18.26 12.63
C PRO A 22 -0.27 -19.40 11.70
N GLN A 23 0.96 -19.88 11.87
CA GLN A 23 1.52 -21.02 11.16
C GLN A 23 1.74 -22.20 12.13
N PRO A 24 1.79 -23.46 11.64
CA PRO A 24 1.92 -24.64 12.50
C PRO A 24 3.20 -24.69 13.36
N ASP A 25 4.26 -24.01 12.92
CA ASP A 25 5.54 -23.86 13.62
C ASP A 25 5.55 -22.73 14.67
N GLY A 26 4.42 -22.05 14.86
CA GLY A 26 4.26 -20.97 15.83
C GLY A 26 4.64 -19.58 15.30
N SER A 27 5.10 -19.44 14.06
CA SER A 27 5.30 -18.11 13.45
C SER A 27 3.99 -17.49 12.97
N LEU A 28 4.05 -16.22 12.57
CA LEU A 28 2.96 -15.49 11.95
C LEU A 28 3.34 -15.09 10.53
N LEU A 29 2.48 -15.45 9.58
CA LEU A 29 2.51 -14.87 8.24
C LEU A 29 1.71 -13.56 8.28
N ALA A 30 2.41 -12.43 8.15
CA ALA A 30 1.80 -11.10 8.25
C ALA A 30 2.26 -10.16 7.13
N ASP A 31 1.38 -9.24 6.75
CA ASP A 31 1.67 -8.12 5.85
C ASP A 31 0.69 -6.98 6.16
N GLY A 32 1.16 -5.73 6.09
CA GLY A 32 0.34 -4.55 6.31
C GLY A 32 -0.65 -4.30 5.17
N SER A 33 -1.75 -3.61 5.47
CA SER A 33 -2.62 -3.06 4.43
C SER A 33 -1.89 -1.97 3.64
N VAL A 34 -2.22 -1.83 2.36
CA VAL A 34 -1.73 -0.72 1.53
C VAL A 34 -2.92 0.01 0.93
N THR A 35 -2.96 1.33 1.11
CA THR A 35 -4.08 2.17 0.65
C THR A 35 -3.59 3.27 -0.26
N LEU A 36 -4.29 3.47 -1.38
CA LEU A 36 -4.08 4.57 -2.30
C LEU A 36 -5.14 5.65 -2.06
N ILE A 37 -4.69 6.89 -1.89
CA ILE A 37 -5.53 8.08 -1.86
C ILE A 37 -5.23 8.89 -3.13
N ARG A 38 -6.25 9.21 -3.93
CA ARG A 38 -6.07 9.91 -5.21
C ARG A 38 -7.09 11.02 -5.40
N GLY A 39 -6.63 12.17 -5.85
CA GLY A 39 -7.48 13.31 -6.19
C GLY A 39 -6.71 14.62 -6.16
N GLY A 40 -7.17 15.63 -6.90
CA GLY A 40 -6.46 16.92 -7.01
C GLY A 40 -4.96 16.75 -7.33
N PRO A 41 -4.06 17.41 -6.58
CA PRO A 41 -2.60 17.25 -6.76
C PRO A 41 -2.00 16.05 -6.00
N VAL A 42 -2.82 15.25 -5.31
CA VAL A 42 -2.34 14.20 -4.39
C VAL A 42 -2.56 12.82 -5.00
N THR A 43 -1.47 12.05 -5.06
CA THR A 43 -1.48 10.60 -5.21
C THR A 43 -0.64 10.06 -4.05
N ALA A 44 -1.28 9.64 -2.97
CA ALA A 44 -0.60 9.25 -1.74
C ALA A 44 -0.77 7.75 -1.47
N LEU A 45 0.28 7.12 -0.97
CA LEU A 45 0.20 5.80 -0.36
C LEU A 45 0.18 5.93 1.16
N VAL A 46 -0.69 5.15 1.80
CA VAL A 46 -0.62 4.86 3.24
C VAL A 46 -0.06 3.46 3.38
N ASP A 47 1.14 3.40 3.96
CA ASP A 47 2.02 2.23 4.02
C ASP A 47 2.38 1.63 2.64
N THR A 48 3.29 0.65 2.65
CA THR A 48 3.91 0.08 1.45
C THR A 48 4.04 -1.45 1.51
N GLY A 49 3.52 -2.08 2.55
CA GLY A 49 3.69 -3.52 2.79
C GLY A 49 5.14 -3.91 3.11
N GLY A 50 5.37 -5.20 3.28
CA GLY A 50 6.71 -5.75 3.47
C GLY A 50 7.55 -5.85 2.19
N PRO A 51 8.89 -5.95 2.30
CA PRO A 51 9.79 -6.04 1.15
C PRO A 51 9.52 -7.26 0.25
N TRP A 52 8.99 -8.35 0.82
CA TRP A 52 8.50 -9.53 0.09
C TRP A 52 7.34 -9.22 -0.88
N GLY A 53 6.66 -8.10 -0.70
CA GLY A 53 5.50 -7.67 -1.48
C GLY A 53 5.82 -6.83 -2.72
N ARG A 54 7.10 -6.57 -3.04
CA ARG A 54 7.56 -5.64 -4.10
C ARG A 54 6.77 -5.75 -5.41
N GLU A 55 6.82 -6.90 -6.07
CA GLU A 55 6.15 -7.09 -7.38
C GLU A 55 4.65 -6.88 -7.29
N ARG A 56 4.06 -7.32 -6.18
CA ARG A 56 2.63 -7.22 -5.98
C ARG A 56 2.21 -5.77 -5.72
N LEU A 57 3.00 -4.96 -5.01
CA LEU A 57 2.75 -3.52 -4.87
C LEU A 57 2.79 -2.81 -6.23
N LEU A 58 3.79 -3.12 -7.07
CA LEU A 58 3.90 -2.56 -8.42
C LEU A 58 2.68 -2.92 -9.28
N ALA A 59 2.26 -4.19 -9.23
CA ALA A 59 1.08 -4.66 -9.96
C ALA A 59 -0.23 -4.01 -9.44
N GLU A 60 -0.39 -3.88 -8.12
CA GLU A 60 -1.57 -3.25 -7.51
C GLU A 60 -1.65 -1.75 -7.85
N LEU A 61 -0.53 -1.03 -7.87
CA LEU A 61 -0.46 0.36 -8.36
C LEU A 61 -0.82 0.46 -9.84
N ALA A 62 -0.24 -0.38 -10.68
CA ALA A 62 -0.51 -0.39 -12.12
C ALA A 62 -1.98 -0.68 -12.41
N ALA A 63 -2.58 -1.66 -11.71
CA ALA A 63 -4.01 -1.97 -11.79
C ALA A 63 -4.90 -0.81 -11.31
N ALA A 64 -4.40 0.05 -10.42
CA ALA A 64 -5.06 1.29 -10.02
C ALA A 64 -4.76 2.49 -10.95
N GLY A 65 -4.05 2.28 -12.05
CA GLY A 65 -3.69 3.32 -13.01
C GLY A 65 -2.71 4.35 -12.42
N ALA A 66 -1.82 3.90 -11.54
CA ALA A 66 -0.75 4.69 -10.94
C ALA A 66 0.60 4.01 -11.17
N SER A 67 1.66 4.80 -11.24
CA SER A 67 3.05 4.32 -11.22
C SER A 67 3.73 4.77 -9.91
N PRO A 68 4.81 4.11 -9.47
CA PRO A 68 5.59 4.56 -8.33
C PRO A 68 6.04 6.03 -8.45
N ALA A 69 6.48 6.44 -9.64
CA ALA A 69 6.90 7.82 -9.91
C ALA A 69 5.76 8.86 -9.85
N ALA A 70 4.49 8.42 -9.93
CA ALA A 70 3.34 9.30 -9.78
C ALA A 70 2.92 9.51 -8.31
N VAL A 71 3.47 8.73 -7.37
CA VAL A 71 3.20 8.86 -5.94
C VAL A 71 3.87 10.13 -5.43
N THR A 72 3.07 11.09 -4.97
CA THR A 72 3.57 12.38 -4.48
C THR A 72 3.85 12.36 -2.98
N HIS A 73 3.20 11.48 -2.24
CA HIS A 73 3.34 11.38 -0.78
C HIS A 73 3.30 9.91 -0.34
N VAL A 74 4.05 9.60 0.72
CA VAL A 74 3.96 8.32 1.41
C VAL A 74 3.78 8.61 2.89
N LEU A 75 2.66 8.15 3.46
CA LEU A 75 2.41 8.18 4.89
C LEU A 75 2.76 6.82 5.48
N CYS A 76 3.82 6.77 6.28
CA CYS A 76 4.16 5.60 7.08
C CYS A 76 3.37 5.69 8.39
N THR A 77 2.49 4.73 8.67
CA THR A 77 1.76 4.70 9.94
C THR A 77 2.71 4.47 11.12
N HIS A 78 3.72 3.62 10.93
CA HIS A 78 4.82 3.35 11.84
C HIS A 78 5.96 2.62 11.10
N GLY A 79 7.06 2.29 11.79
CA GLY A 79 8.30 1.79 11.18
C GLY A 79 8.49 0.27 11.12
N HIS A 80 7.44 -0.54 11.28
CA HIS A 80 7.59 -1.99 11.18
C HIS A 80 7.79 -2.45 9.72
N PRO A 81 8.56 -3.54 9.51
CA PRO A 81 9.02 -3.94 8.18
C PRO A 81 7.88 -4.26 7.21
N ASP A 82 6.75 -4.75 7.70
CA ASP A 82 5.54 -5.06 6.94
C ASP A 82 4.69 -3.82 6.57
N HIS A 83 5.13 -2.62 6.96
CA HIS A 83 4.50 -1.35 6.59
C HIS A 83 5.42 -0.47 5.72
N VAL A 84 6.73 -0.48 5.97
CA VAL A 84 7.71 0.41 5.30
C VAL A 84 8.68 -0.30 4.35
N GLY A 85 8.39 -1.57 4.01
CA GLY A 85 9.29 -2.45 3.28
C GLY A 85 9.63 -2.01 1.86
N ASN A 86 8.79 -1.18 1.22
CA ASN A 86 8.94 -0.82 -0.20
C ASN A 86 9.14 0.69 -0.43
N LEU A 87 9.56 1.45 0.59
CA LEU A 87 9.85 2.89 0.42
C LEU A 87 10.85 3.19 -0.70
N HIS A 88 11.82 2.30 -0.92
CA HIS A 88 12.84 2.40 -1.98
C HIS A 88 12.28 2.42 -3.41
N LEU A 89 11.01 2.03 -3.62
CA LEU A 89 10.36 2.08 -4.94
C LEU A 89 9.78 3.47 -5.25
N LEU A 90 9.61 4.31 -4.23
CA LEU A 90 8.78 5.52 -4.27
C LEU A 90 9.62 6.81 -4.22
N SER A 91 10.95 6.69 -4.18
CA SER A 91 11.87 7.82 -4.32
C SER A 91 12.04 8.17 -5.80
N ALA A 92 11.72 9.42 -6.12
CA ALA A 92 12.27 10.10 -7.30
C ALA A 92 13.73 10.50 -7.03
#